data_AF-A0AA46X302-F1
#
_entry.id   AF-A0AA46X302-F1
#
_cell.length_a   1.000
_cell.length_b   1.000
_cell.length_c   1.000
_cell.angle_alpha   90.00
_cell.angle_beta   90.00
_cell.angle_gamma   90.00
#
_symmetry.space_group_name_H-M   'P 1'
#
loop_
_entity.id
_entity.type
_entity.pdbx_description
1 polymer ?
#
loop_
_entity_poly.entity_id
_entity_poly.type
_entity_poly.pdbx_seq_one_letter_code
_entity_poly.pdbx_strand_id
1 'polypeptide(L)'
;MRYSYEFKRKAIELFYQGEWPKTPNGVRTDTFHRQIRDWLKLERLYGSQWVHKYKTLGYNGLMNKSKGRPLLADLLIANCCALIAEYSPSMRFNSLATVEW
;
A
#
# COMPACT_ATOMS: atom_id res chain seq x y z
N MET A 1 -16.16 14.05 2.55
CA MET A 1 -16.54 13.65 3.92
C MET A 1 -15.31 13.11 4.65
N ARG A 2 -15.00 13.56 5.87
CA ARG A 2 -13.96 12.94 6.71
C ARG A 2 -14.66 12.14 7.82
N TYR A 3 -14.46 10.82 7.82
CA TYR A 3 -14.98 9.93 8.86
C TYR A 3 -13.99 9.77 10.00
N SER A 4 -14.49 9.64 11.23
CA SER A 4 -13.67 9.34 12.42
C SER A 4 -13.05 7.95 12.34
N TYR A 5 -12.00 7.73 13.13
CA TYR A 5 -11.35 6.42 13.24
C TYR A 5 -12.33 5.33 13.68
N GLU A 6 -13.06 5.59 14.77
CA GLU A 6 -14.06 4.68 15.33
C GLU A 6 -15.11 4.29 14.30
N PHE A 7 -15.58 5.27 13.52
CA PHE A 7 -16.55 5.01 12.45
C PHE A 7 -15.98 4.07 11.39
N LYS A 8 -14.74 4.33 10.93
CA LYS A 8 -14.08 3.50 9.93
C LYS A 8 -13.85 2.07 10.43
N ARG A 9 -13.45 1.90 11.69
CA ARG A 9 -13.27 0.59 12.32
C ARG A 9 -14.58 -0.17 12.41
N LYS A 10 -15.65 0.46 12.93
CA LYS A 10 -16.98 -0.13 13.00
C LYS A 10 -17.52 -0.52 11.62
N ALA A 11 -17.26 0.29 10.60
CA ALA A 11 -17.66 -0.02 9.23
C ALA A 11 -16.96 -1.28 8.67
N ILE A 12 -15.69 -1.49 9.01
CA ILE A 12 -14.95 -2.69 8.60
C ILE A 12 -15.42 -3.91 9.40
N GLU A 13 -15.69 -3.75 10.69
CA GLU A 13 -16.23 -4.82 11.55
C GLU A 13 -17.58 -5.35 11.01
N LEU A 14 -18.50 -4.45 10.66
CA LEU A 14 -19.77 -4.80 10.03
C LEU A 14 -19.55 -5.53 8.68
N PHE A 15 -18.57 -5.09 7.89
CA PHE A 15 -18.23 -5.75 6.64
C PHE A 15 -17.78 -7.22 6.85
N TYR A 16 -17.03 -7.51 7.92
CA TYR A 16 -16.67 -8.89 8.27
C TYR A 16 -17.86 -9.73 8.74
N GLN A 17 -18.91 -9.10 9.28
CA GLN A 17 -20.18 -9.75 9.63
C GLN A 17 -21.09 -9.98 8.40
N GLY A 18 -20.69 -9.47 7.22
CA GLY A 18 -21.49 -9.55 6.00
C GLY A 18 -22.53 -8.43 5.88
N GLU A 19 -22.51 -7.45 6.78
CA GLU A 19 -23.41 -6.31 6.79
C GLU A 19 -22.77 -5.03 6.26
N TRP A 20 -23.60 -4.12 5.72
CA TRP A 20 -23.16 -2.80 5.29
C TRP A 20 -23.67 -1.72 6.25
N PRO A 21 -22.80 -0.82 6.75
CA PRO A 21 -23.25 0.29 7.58
C PRO A 21 -24.21 1.20 6.82
N LYS A 22 -25.15 1.81 7.55
CA LYS A 22 -26.07 2.80 6.98
C LYS A 22 -25.29 3.92 6.30
N THR A 23 -25.65 4.23 5.05
CA THR A 23 -24.99 5.29 4.29
C THR A 23 -25.34 6.66 4.89
N PRO A 24 -24.35 7.51 5.19
CA PRO A 24 -24.57 8.87 5.66
C PRO A 24 -25.34 9.72 4.65
N ASN A 25 -26.23 10.59 5.14
CA ASN A 25 -27.00 11.50 4.30
C ASN A 25 -26.08 12.39 3.44
N GLY A 26 -26.43 12.56 2.16
CA GLY A 26 -25.66 13.35 1.22
C GLY A 26 -24.44 12.63 0.61
N VAL A 27 -24.27 11.33 0.88
CA VAL A 27 -23.26 10.49 0.22
C VAL A 27 -23.96 9.39 -0.56
N ARG A 28 -23.52 9.13 -1.79
CA ARG A 28 -24.03 8.01 -2.57
C ARG A 28 -23.55 6.67 -1.97
N THR A 29 -24.45 5.71 -1.87
CA THR A 29 -24.17 4.36 -1.31
C THR A 29 -22.99 3.68 -1.99
N ASP A 30 -22.91 3.73 -3.32
CA ASP A 30 -21.82 3.13 -4.10
C ASP A 30 -20.45 3.72 -3.74
N THR A 31 -20.41 5.04 -3.55
CA THR A 31 -19.22 5.80 -3.18
C THR A 31 -18.81 5.49 -1.74
N PHE A 32 -19.78 5.28 -0.86
CA PHE A 32 -19.53 4.89 0.52
C PHE A 32 -18.98 3.46 0.61
N HIS A 33 -19.59 2.50 -0.09
CA HIS A 33 -19.13 1.12 -0.11
C HIS A 33 -17.73 0.98 -0.71
N ARG A 34 -17.39 1.79 -1.73
CA ARG A 34 -16.03 1.86 -2.27
C ARG A 34 -15.02 2.29 -1.21
N GLN A 35 -15.34 3.32 -0.43
CA GLN A 35 -14.45 3.79 0.65
C GLN A 35 -14.22 2.72 1.73
N ILE A 36 -15.26 1.96 2.10
CA ILE A 36 -15.12 0.86 3.06
C ILE A 36 -14.15 -0.21 2.53
N ARG A 37 -14.30 -0.63 1.26
CA ARG A 37 -13.38 -1.58 0.63
C ARG A 37 -11.95 -1.04 0.57
N ASP A 38 -11.78 0.26 0.36
CA ASP A 38 -10.48 0.91 0.36
C ASP A 38 -9.85 0.92 1.76
N TRP A 39 -10.63 1.17 2.82
CA TRP A 39 -10.14 1.07 4.20
C TRP A 39 -9.76 -0.36 4.57
N LEU A 40 -10.54 -1.36 4.16
CA LEU A 40 -10.22 -2.78 4.34
C LEU A 40 -8.87 -3.14 3.70
N LYS A 41 -8.61 -2.66 2.47
CA LYS A 41 -7.32 -2.86 1.80
C LYS A 41 -6.17 -2.25 2.61
N LEU A 42 -6.37 -1.06 3.16
CA LEU A 42 -5.36 -0.40 3.99
C LEU A 42 -5.11 -1.13 5.31
N GLU A 43 -6.16 -1.62 5.96
CA GLU A 43 -6.03 -2.44 7.17
C GLU A 43 -5.26 -3.74 6.90
N ARG A 44 -5.54 -4.40 5.77
CA ARG A 44 -4.81 -5.60 5.36
C ARG A 44 -3.32 -5.33 5.09
N LEU A 45 -2.99 -4.17 4.53
CA LEU A 45 -1.61 -3.82 4.16
C LEU A 45 -0.78 -3.28 5.32
N TYR A 46 -1.38 -2.48 6.20
CA TYR A 46 -0.65 -1.71 7.20
C TYR A 46 -1.06 -2.04 8.66
N GLY A 47 -1.99 -2.98 8.85
CA GLY A 47 -2.53 -3.34 10.15
C GLY A 47 -3.20 -2.15 10.85
N SER A 48 -3.30 -2.18 12.18
CA SER A 48 -3.95 -1.12 12.98
C SER A 48 -3.35 0.29 12.80
N GLN A 49 -2.12 0.40 12.28
CA GLN A 49 -1.43 1.67 12.05
C GLN A 49 -1.91 2.41 10.80
N TRP A 50 -2.77 1.79 9.98
CA TRP A 50 -3.20 2.34 8.70
C TRP A 50 -3.87 3.70 8.83
N VAL A 51 -4.59 3.97 9.92
CA VAL A 51 -5.34 5.22 10.11
C VAL A 51 -4.41 6.37 10.45
N HIS A 52 -3.37 6.13 11.24
CA HIS A 52 -2.35 7.13 11.50
C HIS A 52 -1.59 7.47 10.21
N LYS A 53 -1.19 6.45 9.44
CA LYS A 53 -0.58 6.63 8.12
C LYS A 53 -1.53 7.34 7.14
N TYR A 54 -2.83 7.09 7.20
CA TYR A 54 -3.83 7.73 6.33
C TYR A 54 -3.99 9.21 6.67
N LYS A 55 -3.92 9.58 7.95
CA LYS A 55 -3.96 10.97 8.39
C LYS A 55 -2.73 11.75 7.92
N THR A 56 -1.56 11.12 7.94
CA THR A 56 -0.28 11.75 7.56
C THR A 56 -0.07 11.79 6.05
N LEU A 57 -0.30 10.68 5.34
CA LEU A 57 0.06 10.50 3.92
C LEU A 57 -1.13 10.68 2.96
N GLY A 58 -2.36 10.70 3.48
CA GLY A 58 -3.57 10.65 2.67
C GLY A 58 -3.77 9.29 1.97
N TYR A 59 -4.88 9.17 1.23
CA TYR A 59 -5.21 7.95 0.49
C TYR A 59 -4.21 7.65 -0.64
N ASN A 60 -3.90 8.67 -1.45
CA ASN A 60 -2.99 8.54 -2.59
C ASN A 60 -1.58 8.14 -2.15
N GLY A 61 -1.07 8.70 -1.04
CA GLY A 61 0.24 8.36 -0.49
C GLY A 61 0.35 6.94 0.08
N LEU A 62 -0.77 6.34 0.49
CA LEU A 62 -0.81 4.96 0.97
C LEU A 62 -0.96 3.92 -0.15
N MET A 63 -1.77 4.23 -1.17
CA MET A 63 -2.07 3.32 -2.27
C MET A 63 -1.00 3.33 -3.37
N ASN A 64 -0.17 4.37 -3.45
CA ASN A 64 0.88 4.44 -4.46
C ASN A 64 2.12 3.58 -4.10
N LYS A 65 2.32 3.25 -2.81
CA LYS A 65 3.45 2.40 -2.38
C LYS A 65 3.40 0.97 -2.92
N SER A 66 2.20 0.44 -3.19
CA SER A 66 2.03 -0.90 -3.79
C SER A 66 2.04 -0.88 -5.32
N LYS A 67 2.21 0.30 -5.95
CA LYS A 67 2.21 0.47 -7.41
C LYS A 67 3.60 0.63 -8.03
N GLY A 68 4.67 0.46 -7.25
CA GLY A 68 6.00 0.24 -7.81
C GLY A 68 6.05 -1.12 -8.50
N ARG A 69 5.48 -1.24 -9.71
CA ARG A 69 5.89 -2.31 -10.60
C ARG A 69 7.37 -2.06 -10.87
N PRO A 70 8.28 -3.02 -10.62
CA PRO A 70 9.65 -2.85 -11.07
C PRO A 70 9.62 -2.56 -12.57
N LEU A 71 10.34 -1.53 -12.98
CA LEU A 71 10.46 -1.21 -14.39
C LEU A 71 11.13 -2.41 -15.08
N LEU A 72 10.90 -2.58 -16.39
CA LEU A 72 11.60 -3.62 -17.14
C LEU A 72 13.13 -3.52 -16.96
N ALA A 73 13.64 -2.30 -16.79
CA ALA A 73 15.03 -2.02 -16.43
C ALA A 73 15.44 -2.68 -15.10
N ASP A 74 14.63 -2.60 -14.05
CA ASP A 74 14.94 -3.18 -12.73
C ASP A 74 15.00 -4.73 -12.80
N LEU A 75 14.10 -5.33 -13.60
CA LEU A 75 14.08 -6.77 -13.83
C LEU A 75 15.28 -7.23 -14.68
N LEU A 76 15.65 -6.44 -15.69
CA LEU A 76 16.82 -6.72 -16.52
C LEU A 76 18.11 -6.60 -15.71
N ILE A 77 18.23 -5.57 -14.87
CA ILE A 77 19.37 -5.38 -13.96
C ILE A 77 19.47 -6.57 -12.99
N ALA A 78 18.37 -6.98 -12.37
CA ALA A 78 18.36 -8.13 -11.47
C ALA A 78 18.79 -9.44 -12.18
N ASN A 79 18.33 -9.65 -13.41
CA ASN A 79 18.70 -10.83 -14.20
C ASN A 79 20.19 -10.80 -14.62
N CYS A 80 20.69 -9.65 -15.08
CA CYS A 80 22.11 -9.48 -15.38
C CYS A 80 22.99 -9.71 -14.14
N CYS A 81 22.62 -9.18 -12.98
CA CYS A 81 23.35 -9.40 -11.73
C CYS A 81 23.36 -10.90 -11.32
N ALA A 82 22.26 -11.62 -11.52
CA ALA A 82 22.18 -13.06 -11.23
C ALA A 82 23.08 -13.89 -12.17
N LEU A 83 23.03 -13.62 -13.48
CA LEU A 83 23.88 -14.28 -14.48
C LEU A 83 25.38 -14.02 -14.23
N ILE A 84 25.75 -12.80 -13.83
CA ILE A 84 27.14 -12.46 -13.50
C ILE A 84 27.62 -13.22 -12.25
N ALA A 85 26.75 -13.36 -11.24
CA ALA A 85 27.07 -14.09 -10.01
C ALA A 85 27.27 -15.60 -10.24
N GLU A 86 26.55 -16.19 -11.20
CA GLU A 86 26.70 -17.60 -11.59
C GLU A 86 27.98 -17.85 -12.41
N TYR A 87 28.37 -16.90 -13.27
CA TYR A 87 29.54 -17.04 -14.15
C TYR A 87 30.89 -16.72 -13.45
N SER A 88 30.89 -15.95 -12.36
CA SER A 88 32.10 -15.66 -11.58
C SER A 88 31.79 -15.44 -10.10
N PRO A 89 31.90 -16.49 -9.25
CA PRO A 89 31.60 -16.42 -7.82
C PRO A 89 32.51 -15.48 -7.00
N SER A 90 33.56 -14.91 -7.58
CA SER A 90 34.58 -14.12 -6.88
C SER A 90 34.30 -12.61 -6.81
N MET A 91 33.26 -12.09 -7.46
CA MET A 91 32.93 -10.65 -7.39
C MET A 91 31.97 -10.32 -6.24
N ARG A 92 32.52 -9.88 -5.09
CA ARG A 92 31.78 -9.11 -4.08
C ARG A 92 31.38 -7.76 -4.68
N PHE A 93 30.10 -7.55 -4.96
CA PHE A 93 29.57 -6.19 -5.08
C PHE A 93 29.47 -5.58 -3.67
N ASN A 94 30.47 -4.80 -3.28
CA ASN A 94 30.25 -3.79 -2.26
C ASN A 94 29.30 -2.76 -2.88
N SER A 95 28.08 -2.72 -2.37
CA SER A 95 27.13 -1.61 -2.58
C SER A 95 27.89 -0.29 -2.48
N LEU A 96 27.93 0.48 -3.57
CA LEU A 96 28.52 1.82 -3.62
C LEU A 96 27.72 2.76 -2.70
N ALA A 97 28.07 2.74 -1.42
CA ALA A 97 28.04 3.93 -0.61
C ALA A 97 29.27 4.77 -1.02
N THR A 98 29.06 5.76 -1.89
CA THR A 98 29.59 7.14 -1.80
C THR A 98 29.23 7.89 -3.08
N VAL A 99 28.23 8.77 -2.96
CA VAL A 99 28.09 9.95 -3.81
C VAL A 99 29.13 10.95 -3.33
N GLU A 100 30.11 11.30 -4.16
CA GLU A 100 30.90 12.54 -4.07
C GLU A 100 31.25 12.95 -5.51
N TRP A 101 30.58 14.04 -5.94
CA TRP A 101 30.76 14.94 -7.10
C TRP A 101 30.99 14.40 -8.51
#